data_AF-A0A424LXM2-F1
#
_entry.id   AF-A0A424LXM2-F1
#
_cell.length_a   1.000
_cell.length_b   1.000
_cell.length_c   1.000
_cell.angle_alpha   90.00
_cell.angle_beta   90.00
_cell.angle_gamma   90.00
#
_symmetry.space_group_name_H-M   'P 1'
#
loop_
_entity.id
_entity.type
_entity.pdbx_description
1 polymer ?
#
loop_
_entity_poly.entity_id
_entity_poly.type
_entity_poly.pdbx_seq_one_letter_code
_entity_poly.pdbx_strand_id
1 'polypeptide(L)'
;MKKIIYLTIGLLIVSCSNESATSENPIEENQVLTQKFYFDGQYYNIKYQEDLNGNLSPFGELPATLKNLDNLPELATVVENDIIYFFTNEAEKFAFYGDDYNLLLTSRKQNDLSTEKNPALVGPFNLNVKFYQDSYLNGNVMSINSIDDLKNLKSVNFNDKASSCSITGSFRFPNGSSPGYGYDTRRRVIMYEHSNFSGKSIEISNYYISAGLYGHKRFKSLSSALFSNWNDKISSIDIVQSNISQVR
;
A
#
# COMPACT_ATOMS: atom_id res chain seq x y z
N MET A 1 10.50 82.77 -0.95
CA MET A 1 10.19 82.09 0.33
C MET A 1 9.35 80.85 0.04
N LYS A 2 9.81 79.66 0.47
CA LYS A 2 9.08 78.37 0.55
C LYS A 2 8.60 77.76 -0.79
N LYS A 3 8.72 76.47 -1.09
CA LYS A 3 9.35 75.30 -0.47
C LYS A 3 9.53 74.27 -1.61
N ILE A 4 10.63 73.55 -1.55
CA ILE A 4 10.96 72.33 -2.29
C ILE A 4 10.00 71.20 -1.92
N ILE A 5 9.54 70.41 -2.89
CA ILE A 5 9.28 68.97 -2.70
C ILE A 5 9.82 68.26 -3.96
N TYR A 6 11.04 67.71 -3.83
CA TYR A 6 11.57 66.72 -4.78
C TYR A 6 10.89 65.39 -4.53
N LEU A 7 10.37 64.78 -5.59
CA LEU A 7 9.86 63.42 -5.62
C LEU A 7 11.06 62.46 -5.71
N THR A 8 11.51 61.93 -4.57
CA THR A 8 12.56 60.90 -4.52
C THR A 8 11.96 59.56 -4.93
N ILE A 9 12.34 59.06 -6.11
CA ILE A 9 12.11 57.67 -6.53
C ILE A 9 13.08 56.81 -5.73
N GLY A 10 12.58 56.11 -4.71
CA GLY A 10 13.32 55.04 -4.05
C GLY A 10 13.40 53.83 -4.98
N LEU A 11 14.55 53.63 -5.61
CA LEU A 11 14.92 52.32 -6.16
C LEU A 11 15.05 51.33 -5.00
N LEU A 12 14.12 50.39 -4.91
CA LEU A 12 14.29 49.20 -4.08
C LEU A 12 15.20 48.23 -4.84
N ILE A 13 16.50 48.31 -4.59
CA ILE A 13 17.44 47.26 -4.97
C ILE A 13 17.20 46.11 -4.00
N VAL A 14 16.44 45.10 -4.42
CA VAL A 14 16.41 43.80 -3.74
C VAL A 14 17.77 43.18 -4.00
N SER A 15 18.69 43.30 -3.04
CA SER A 15 19.92 42.52 -3.06
C SER A 15 19.54 41.07 -2.82
N CYS A 16 19.76 40.22 -3.82
CA CYS A 16 19.83 38.78 -3.63
C CYS A 16 21.02 38.51 -2.69
N SER A 17 20.77 38.34 -1.40
CA SER A 17 21.70 37.65 -0.54
C SER A 17 21.70 36.19 -0.99
N ASN A 18 22.82 35.75 -1.59
CA ASN A 18 23.20 34.35 -1.63
C ASN A 18 23.43 33.90 -0.18
N GLU A 19 22.35 33.62 0.54
CA GLU A 19 22.41 32.69 1.65
C GLU A 19 22.63 31.32 1.03
N SER A 20 23.88 30.87 1.14
CA SER A 20 24.27 29.48 0.97
C SER A 20 23.19 28.61 1.60
N ALA A 21 22.42 27.93 0.74
CA ALA A 21 21.55 26.86 1.18
C ALA A 21 22.46 25.82 1.84
N THR A 22 22.53 25.84 3.16
CA THR A 22 22.98 24.71 3.94
C THR A 22 22.06 23.57 3.52
N SER A 23 22.59 22.66 2.70
CA SER A 23 22.00 21.34 2.53
C SER A 23 22.16 20.63 3.88
N GLU A 24 21.30 20.97 4.84
CA GLU A 24 20.99 20.06 5.92
C GLU A 24 20.33 18.86 5.23
N ASN A 25 21.15 17.87 4.88
CA ASN A 25 20.63 16.51 4.79
C ASN A 25 20.00 16.25 6.16
N PRO A 26 18.68 16.08 6.28
CA PRO A 26 18.11 15.66 7.54
C PRO A 26 18.80 14.33 7.87
N ILE A 27 19.53 14.30 8.99
CA ILE A 27 19.97 13.05 9.58
C ILE A 27 18.65 12.37 9.97
N GLU A 28 18.15 11.45 9.13
CA GLU A 28 17.01 10.62 9.51
C GLU A 28 17.47 9.80 10.72
N GLU A 29 17.09 10.18 11.93
CA GLU A 29 17.42 9.41 13.12
C GLU A 29 16.55 8.15 13.18
N ASN A 30 17.08 7.07 13.79
CA ASN A 30 16.30 5.88 14.08
C ASN A 30 15.04 6.26 14.88
N GLN A 31 13.87 5.92 14.38
CA GLN A 31 12.60 6.29 15.02
C GLN A 31 12.08 5.15 15.89
N VAL A 32 11.55 5.51 17.07
CA VAL A 32 10.83 4.56 17.92
C VAL A 32 9.35 4.66 17.61
N LEU A 33 8.78 3.56 17.10
CA LEU A 33 7.38 3.47 16.72
C LEU A 33 6.66 2.47 17.62
N THR A 34 5.37 2.70 17.87
CA THR A 34 4.49 1.69 18.47
C THR A 34 3.46 1.26 17.44
N GLN A 35 3.42 -0.02 17.13
CA GLN A 35 2.49 -0.60 16.16
C GLN A 35 1.54 -1.56 16.89
N LYS A 36 0.26 -1.45 16.59
CA LYS A 36 -0.78 -2.32 17.14
C LYS A 36 -1.00 -3.50 16.20
N PHE A 37 -1.19 -4.68 16.77
CA PHE A 37 -1.48 -5.92 16.07
C PHE A 37 -2.73 -6.56 16.60
N TYR A 38 -3.44 -7.28 15.74
CA TYR A 38 -4.55 -8.13 16.09
C TYR A 38 -4.30 -9.54 15.57
N PHE A 39 -4.43 -10.52 16.45
CA PHE A 39 -4.41 -11.94 16.08
C PHE A 39 -5.25 -12.73 17.08
N ASP A 40 -6.06 -13.66 16.57
CA ASP A 40 -6.85 -14.60 17.38
C ASP A 40 -7.66 -13.94 18.52
N GLY A 41 -8.39 -12.87 18.18
CA GLY A 41 -9.23 -12.14 19.15
C GLY A 41 -8.48 -11.23 20.12
N GLN A 42 -7.15 -11.14 20.04
CA GLN A 42 -6.32 -10.37 20.96
C GLN A 42 -5.57 -9.23 20.27
N TYR A 43 -5.42 -8.12 20.99
CA TYR A 43 -4.60 -6.99 20.55
C TYR A 43 -3.24 -6.97 21.27
N TYR A 44 -2.20 -6.67 20.51
CA TYR A 44 -0.83 -6.53 21.00
C TYR A 44 -0.28 -5.16 20.60
N ASN A 45 0.44 -4.49 21.48
CA ASN A 45 1.18 -3.27 21.15
C ASN A 45 2.66 -3.59 21.24
N ILE A 46 3.37 -3.47 20.11
CA ILE A 46 4.81 -3.76 20.05
C ILE A 46 5.54 -2.48 19.66
N LYS A 47 6.61 -2.19 20.39
CA LYS A 47 7.52 -1.09 20.10
C LYS A 47 8.59 -1.57 19.14
N TYR A 48 8.84 -0.79 18.10
CA TYR A 48 9.87 -1.05 17.10
C TYR A 48 10.85 0.09 17.00
N GLN A 49 12.09 -0.26 16.66
CA GLN A 49 13.07 0.66 16.11
C GLN A 49 13.02 0.52 14.59
N GLU A 50 12.78 1.63 13.89
CA GLU A 50 12.97 1.75 12.45
C GLU A 50 14.41 2.18 12.17
N ASP A 51 15.12 1.43 11.33
CA ASP A 51 16.45 1.81 10.86
C ASP A 51 16.39 2.79 9.68
N LEU A 52 17.55 3.29 9.25
CA LEU A 52 17.70 4.18 8.09
C LEU A 52 17.21 3.58 6.75
N ASN A 53 16.95 2.27 6.73
CA ASN A 53 16.46 1.53 5.57
C ASN A 53 14.98 1.11 5.75
N GLY A 54 14.31 1.56 6.82
CA GLY A 54 12.89 1.37 7.04
C GLY A 54 12.58 -0.01 7.62
N ASN A 55 13.61 -0.78 7.98
CA ASN A 55 13.42 -2.08 8.60
C ASN A 55 13.02 -1.89 10.05
N LEU A 56 12.02 -2.66 10.48
CA LEU A 56 11.49 -2.61 11.85
C LEU A 56 12.07 -3.75 12.68
N SER A 57 12.71 -3.42 13.80
CA SER A 57 13.18 -4.39 14.80
C SER A 57 12.46 -4.19 16.13
N PRO A 58 11.86 -5.21 16.74
CA PRO A 58 11.13 -5.05 18.01
C PRO A 58 12.10 -4.77 19.17
N PHE A 59 11.70 -3.87 20.09
CA PHE A 59 12.48 -3.52 21.28
C PHE A 59 12.58 -4.66 22.33
N GLY A 60 11.84 -5.75 22.15
CA GLY A 60 11.82 -6.88 23.06
C GLY A 60 11.29 -8.12 22.36
N GLU A 61 11.14 -9.20 23.13
CA GLU A 61 10.58 -10.43 22.57
C GLU A 61 9.13 -10.23 22.15
N LEU A 62 8.81 -10.71 20.96
CA LEU A 62 7.44 -10.79 20.47
C LEU A 62 6.64 -11.76 21.36
N PRO A 63 5.34 -11.51 21.60
CA PRO A 63 4.45 -12.50 22.21
C PRO A 63 4.55 -13.86 21.51
N ALA A 64 4.52 -14.95 22.27
CA ALA A 64 4.68 -16.31 21.71
C ALA A 64 3.65 -16.64 20.62
N THR A 65 2.44 -16.08 20.74
CA THR A 65 1.36 -16.19 19.74
C THR A 65 1.73 -15.56 18.40
N LEU A 66 2.61 -14.55 18.39
CA LEU A 66 3.03 -13.84 17.18
C LEU A 66 4.34 -14.39 16.59
N LYS A 67 5.22 -15.01 17.41
CA LYS A 67 6.56 -15.49 16.98
C LYS A 67 6.55 -16.48 15.82
N ASN A 68 5.45 -17.21 15.59
CA ASN A 68 5.38 -18.29 14.60
C ASN A 68 4.40 -18.00 13.46
N LEU A 69 3.85 -16.80 13.36
CA LEU A 69 2.90 -16.46 12.31
C LEU A 69 3.51 -16.65 10.91
N ASP A 70 4.80 -16.35 10.75
CA ASP A 70 5.50 -16.52 9.47
C ASP A 70 5.66 -17.97 9.02
N ASN A 71 5.47 -18.93 9.93
CA ASN A 71 5.50 -20.35 9.58
C ASN A 71 4.14 -20.83 9.05
N LEU A 72 3.09 -20.02 9.14
CA LEU A 72 1.78 -20.36 8.59
C LEU A 72 1.83 -20.22 7.05
N PRO A 73 1.54 -21.31 6.29
CA PRO A 73 1.68 -21.32 4.84
C PRO A 73 0.68 -20.41 4.12
N GLU A 74 -0.46 -20.14 4.73
CA GLU A 74 -1.54 -19.35 4.14
C GLU A 74 -1.79 -18.03 4.88
N LEU A 75 -0.84 -17.58 5.71
CA LEU A 75 -0.97 -16.35 6.52
C LEU A 75 -1.54 -15.21 5.68
N ALA A 76 -2.67 -14.67 6.12
CA ALA A 76 -3.28 -13.50 5.51
C ALA A 76 -3.10 -12.29 6.43
N THR A 77 -2.48 -11.24 5.90
CA THR A 77 -2.17 -10.01 6.63
C THR A 77 -2.97 -8.86 6.07
N VAL A 78 -3.53 -8.03 6.93
CA VAL A 78 -4.21 -6.79 6.54
C VAL A 78 -3.53 -5.64 7.25
N VAL A 79 -3.04 -4.66 6.48
CA VAL A 79 -2.52 -3.42 7.04
C VAL A 79 -3.59 -2.34 6.90
N GLU A 80 -4.15 -1.93 8.04
CA GLU A 80 -5.20 -0.92 8.10
C GLU A 80 -4.86 0.15 9.15
N ASN A 81 -4.56 1.36 8.65
CA ASN A 81 -4.12 2.48 9.48
C ASN A 81 -2.98 2.05 10.44
N ASP A 82 -3.16 2.20 11.76
CA ASP A 82 -2.17 1.86 12.79
C ASP A 82 -2.36 0.47 13.37
N ILE A 83 -3.13 -0.40 12.71
CA ILE A 83 -3.35 -1.79 13.13
C ILE A 83 -2.97 -2.73 11.99
N ILE A 84 -2.24 -3.79 12.35
CA ILE A 84 -1.98 -4.91 11.44
C ILE A 84 -2.76 -6.12 11.97
N TYR A 85 -3.62 -6.68 11.13
CA TYR A 85 -4.41 -7.86 11.45
C TYR A 85 -3.78 -9.08 10.79
N PHE A 86 -3.67 -10.16 11.55
CA PHE A 86 -3.27 -11.47 11.05
C PHE A 86 -4.44 -12.44 11.12
N PHE A 87 -4.53 -13.27 10.09
CA PHE A 87 -5.49 -14.36 9.96
C PHE A 87 -4.73 -15.60 9.49
N THR A 88 -5.17 -16.79 9.90
CA THR A 88 -4.44 -18.01 9.53
C THR A 88 -4.56 -18.35 8.04
N ASN A 89 -5.59 -17.83 7.38
CA ASN A 89 -5.86 -17.97 5.94
C ASN A 89 -6.77 -16.84 5.42
N GLU A 90 -6.94 -16.76 4.09
CA GLU A 90 -7.85 -15.78 3.47
C GLU A 90 -9.33 -15.98 3.85
N ALA A 91 -9.78 -17.21 4.09
CA ALA A 91 -11.18 -17.46 4.43
C ALA A 91 -11.55 -16.81 5.78
N GLU A 92 -10.67 -16.90 6.77
CA GLU A 92 -10.81 -16.20 8.06
C GLU A 92 -10.78 -14.67 7.89
N LYS A 93 -9.88 -14.15 7.06
CA LYS A 93 -9.82 -12.71 6.73
C LYS A 93 -11.15 -12.23 6.12
N PHE A 94 -11.70 -12.96 5.15
CA PHE A 94 -12.97 -12.61 4.53
C PHE A 94 -14.14 -12.74 5.50
N ALA A 95 -14.16 -13.79 6.34
CA ALA A 95 -15.16 -13.95 7.39
C ALA A 95 -15.13 -12.79 8.41
N PHE A 96 -13.95 -12.25 8.74
CA PHE A 96 -13.81 -11.07 9.60
C PHE A 96 -14.50 -9.83 9.02
N TYR A 97 -14.53 -9.69 7.70
CA TYR A 97 -15.28 -8.63 7.02
C TYR A 97 -16.78 -8.93 6.86
N GLY A 98 -17.23 -10.16 7.16
CA GLY A 98 -18.57 -10.63 6.80
C GLY A 98 -18.74 -10.91 5.30
N ASP A 99 -17.63 -11.12 4.58
CA ASP A 99 -17.60 -11.35 3.15
C ASP A 99 -17.67 -12.84 2.76
N ASP A 100 -18.17 -13.12 1.55
CA ASP A 100 -18.22 -14.49 1.00
C ASP A 100 -16.92 -14.83 0.25
N TYR A 101 -16.05 -15.61 0.89
CA TYR A 101 -14.80 -16.08 0.27
C TYR A 101 -15.04 -17.05 -0.90
N ASN A 102 -16.11 -17.84 -0.89
CA ASN A 102 -16.40 -18.76 -1.99
C ASN A 102 -16.79 -18.02 -3.26
N LEU A 103 -17.44 -16.85 -3.11
CA LEU A 103 -17.72 -15.96 -4.24
C LEU A 103 -16.42 -15.45 -4.88
N LEU A 104 -15.43 -15.08 -4.07
CA LEU A 104 -14.10 -14.70 -4.57
C LEU A 104 -13.45 -15.85 -5.35
N LEU A 105 -13.38 -17.04 -4.74
CA LEU A 105 -12.79 -18.22 -5.38
C LEU A 105 -13.49 -18.58 -6.69
N THR A 106 -14.81 -18.42 -6.75
CA THR A 106 -15.60 -18.67 -7.97
C THR A 106 -15.30 -17.63 -9.03
N SER A 107 -15.22 -16.35 -8.65
CA SER A 107 -14.92 -15.25 -9.59
C SER A 107 -13.54 -15.40 -10.26
N ARG A 108 -12.52 -15.86 -9.51
CA ARG A 108 -11.17 -16.14 -10.04
C ARG A 108 -11.13 -17.24 -11.10
N LYS A 109 -12.11 -18.15 -11.10
CA LYS A 109 -12.19 -19.28 -12.04
C LYS A 109 -13.00 -18.93 -13.30
N GLN A 110 -13.79 -17.87 -13.27
CA GLN A 110 -14.61 -17.47 -14.40
C GLN A 110 -13.77 -16.69 -15.42
N ASN A 111 -13.27 -17.41 -16.44
CA ASN A 111 -12.70 -16.79 -17.62
C ASN A 111 -13.83 -16.11 -18.42
N ASP A 112 -14.09 -14.84 -18.18
CA ASP A 112 -14.88 -14.06 -19.14
C ASP A 112 -14.01 -13.88 -20.39
N LEU A 113 -14.39 -14.55 -21.49
CA LEU A 113 -13.72 -14.58 -22.81
C LEU A 113 -13.52 -13.21 -23.48
N SER A 114 -13.86 -12.12 -22.81
CA SER A 114 -13.67 -10.76 -23.29
C SER A 114 -12.72 -10.00 -22.37
N THR A 115 -11.55 -9.66 -22.92
CA THR A 115 -10.61 -8.60 -22.51
C THR A 115 -9.35 -9.01 -21.71
N GLU A 116 -8.47 -9.81 -22.34
CA GLU A 116 -7.04 -9.92 -21.96
C GLU A 116 -6.36 -8.53 -21.85
N LYS A 117 -6.90 -7.52 -22.54
CA LYS A 117 -6.59 -6.10 -22.35
C LYS A 117 -7.85 -5.38 -21.90
N ASN A 118 -8.20 -5.42 -20.62
CA ASN A 118 -9.22 -4.50 -20.10
C ASN A 118 -8.57 -3.15 -19.74
N PRO A 119 -8.52 -2.17 -20.65
CA PRO A 119 -7.88 -0.89 -20.38
C PRO A 119 -8.54 -0.15 -19.20
N ALA A 120 -9.80 -0.47 -18.88
CA ALA A 120 -10.52 0.14 -17.76
C ALA A 120 -10.00 -0.31 -16.38
N LEU A 121 -9.18 -1.36 -16.31
CA LEU A 121 -8.49 -1.75 -15.07
C LEU A 121 -7.00 -1.45 -15.14
N VAL A 122 -6.33 -1.81 -16.25
CA VAL A 122 -4.87 -1.67 -16.41
C VAL A 122 -4.43 -0.21 -16.30
N GLY A 123 -5.10 0.71 -17.00
CA GLY A 123 -4.78 2.14 -16.97
C GLY A 123 -4.93 2.73 -15.57
N PRO A 124 -6.11 2.61 -14.94
CA PRO A 124 -6.31 3.07 -13.56
C PRO A 124 -5.41 2.39 -12.53
N PHE A 125 -5.09 1.10 -12.68
CA PHE A 125 -4.14 0.41 -11.80
C PHE A 125 -2.75 1.03 -11.95
N ASN A 126 -2.18 1.09 -13.15
CA ASN A 126 -0.86 1.68 -13.37
C ASN A 126 -0.80 3.16 -12.95
N LEU A 127 -1.91 3.91 -13.03
CA LEU A 127 -1.94 5.30 -12.59
C LEU A 127 -1.89 5.43 -11.06
N ASN A 128 -2.59 4.56 -10.34
CA ASN A 128 -2.86 4.76 -8.93
C ASN A 128 -2.19 3.75 -8.00
N VAL A 129 -1.71 2.61 -8.51
CA VAL A 129 -0.98 1.59 -7.76
C VAL A 129 0.42 1.52 -8.35
N LYS A 130 1.42 1.84 -7.53
CA LYS A 130 2.83 1.83 -7.91
C LYS A 130 3.59 0.88 -7.01
N PHE A 131 4.22 -0.11 -7.63
CA PHE A 131 5.19 -0.98 -7.00
C PHE A 131 6.59 -0.61 -7.48
N TYR A 132 7.52 -0.55 -6.54
CA TYR A 132 8.87 -0.07 -6.73
C TYR A 132 9.84 -1.21 -6.45
N GLN A 133 10.86 -1.31 -7.30
CA GLN A 133 11.87 -2.35 -7.21
C GLN A 133 12.67 -2.26 -5.90
N ASP A 134 12.94 -1.03 -5.46
CA ASP A 134 13.74 -0.78 -4.27
C ASP A 134 12.85 -0.26 -3.12
N SER A 135 13.39 -0.21 -1.91
CA SER A 135 12.76 0.48 -0.79
C SER A 135 12.72 2.00 -1.03
N TYR A 136 11.97 2.70 -0.19
CA TYR A 136 11.71 4.14 -0.17
C TYR A 136 11.07 4.72 -1.44
N LEU A 137 10.26 3.91 -2.14
CA LEU A 137 9.59 4.32 -3.37
C LEU A 137 10.61 4.69 -4.48
N ASN A 138 11.72 3.96 -4.53
CA ASN A 138 12.82 4.17 -5.48
C ASN A 138 12.94 3.04 -6.50
N GLY A 139 13.79 3.25 -7.51
CA GLY A 139 14.09 2.26 -8.53
C GLY A 139 13.01 2.16 -9.61
N ASN A 140 13.04 1.04 -10.33
CA ASN A 140 12.10 0.81 -11.42
C ASN A 140 10.69 0.61 -10.88
N VAL A 141 9.72 1.20 -11.57
CA VAL A 141 8.31 1.07 -11.24
C VAL A 141 7.67 0.00 -12.12
N MET A 142 6.94 -0.93 -11.49
CA MET A 142 6.19 -1.93 -12.22
C MET A 142 5.17 -1.29 -13.16
N SER A 143 5.10 -1.79 -14.39
CA SER A 143 4.06 -1.46 -15.35
C SER A 143 3.46 -2.74 -15.88
N ILE A 144 2.16 -2.92 -15.70
CA ILE A 144 1.42 -4.05 -16.29
C ILE A 144 0.83 -3.64 -17.64
N ASN A 145 0.74 -4.57 -18.58
CA ASN A 145 0.18 -4.34 -19.91
C ASN A 145 -1.18 -5.00 -20.10
N SER A 146 -1.44 -6.05 -19.31
CA SER A 146 -2.65 -6.86 -19.32
C SER A 146 -3.12 -7.15 -17.90
N ILE A 147 -4.36 -7.58 -17.76
CA ILE A 147 -4.85 -8.09 -16.47
C ILE A 147 -4.13 -9.39 -16.10
N ASP A 148 -3.80 -10.25 -17.08
CA ASP A 148 -3.14 -11.52 -16.82
C ASP A 148 -1.73 -11.36 -16.24
N ASP A 149 -1.06 -10.23 -16.50
CA ASP A 149 0.21 -9.90 -15.84
C ASP A 149 0.08 -9.90 -14.31
N LEU A 150 -1.08 -9.53 -13.77
CA LEU A 150 -1.34 -9.52 -12.34
C LEU A 150 -1.51 -10.93 -11.75
N LYS A 151 -1.89 -11.93 -12.55
CA LYS A 151 -1.95 -13.35 -12.12
C LYS A 151 -0.55 -13.95 -11.96
N ASN A 152 0.44 -13.42 -12.68
CA ASN A 152 1.82 -13.88 -12.63
C ASN A 152 2.80 -12.78 -13.03
N LEU A 153 3.42 -12.12 -12.05
CA LEU A 153 4.32 -10.99 -12.26
C LEU A 153 5.63 -11.37 -13.00
N LYS A 154 5.89 -12.66 -13.25
CA LYS A 154 7.02 -13.09 -14.09
C LYS A 154 6.89 -12.57 -15.52
N SER A 155 5.68 -12.40 -16.04
CA SER A 155 5.45 -11.90 -17.40
C SER A 155 5.96 -10.46 -17.60
N VAL A 156 6.00 -9.68 -16.52
CA VAL A 156 6.47 -8.28 -16.51
C VAL A 156 7.85 -8.11 -15.87
N ASN A 157 8.59 -9.20 -15.69
CA ASN A 157 9.92 -9.21 -15.05
C ASN A 157 9.94 -8.54 -13.67
N PHE A 158 8.83 -8.59 -12.93
CA PHE A 158 8.67 -7.93 -11.63
C PHE A 158 8.36 -8.91 -10.48
N ASN A 159 8.28 -10.21 -10.80
CA ASN A 159 8.20 -11.28 -9.79
C ASN A 159 9.37 -11.19 -8.84
N ASP A 160 9.09 -11.21 -7.54
CA ASP A 160 10.11 -11.17 -6.50
C ASP A 160 11.03 -9.96 -6.63
N LYS A 161 10.46 -8.80 -6.96
CA LYS A 161 11.20 -7.53 -7.04
C LYS A 161 10.54 -6.37 -6.31
N ALA A 162 9.30 -6.52 -5.88
CA ALA A 162 8.62 -5.43 -5.20
C ALA A 162 9.17 -5.26 -3.78
N SER A 163 9.77 -4.11 -3.50
CA SER A 163 10.31 -3.77 -2.17
C SER A 163 9.65 -2.54 -1.53
N SER A 164 8.90 -1.74 -2.29
CA SER A 164 8.04 -0.70 -1.74
C SER A 164 6.82 -0.44 -2.62
N CYS A 165 5.77 0.18 -2.06
CA CYS A 165 4.57 0.48 -2.83
C CYS A 165 3.80 1.72 -2.37
N SER A 166 3.02 2.27 -3.30
CA SER A 166 2.03 3.31 -3.03
C SER A 166 0.73 3.01 -3.77
N ILE A 167 -0.39 3.33 -3.14
CA ILE A 167 -1.75 3.13 -3.64
C ILE A 167 -2.50 4.44 -3.41
N THR A 168 -2.63 5.28 -4.43
CA THR A 168 -3.28 6.57 -4.23
C THR A 168 -4.71 6.38 -3.72
N GLY A 169 -5.16 7.34 -2.93
CA GLY A 169 -6.54 7.40 -2.46
C GLY A 169 -7.56 7.53 -3.61
N SER A 170 -7.10 7.77 -4.85
CA SER A 170 -7.91 7.80 -6.07
C SER A 170 -8.08 6.43 -6.71
N PHE A 171 -7.36 5.39 -6.27
CA PHE A 171 -7.63 4.00 -6.64
C PHE A 171 -8.90 3.49 -5.94
N ARG A 172 -10.02 4.13 -6.25
CA ARG A 172 -11.38 3.74 -5.86
C ARG A 172 -12.20 3.53 -7.12
N PHE A 173 -13.38 2.94 -6.94
CA PHE A 173 -14.43 3.17 -7.93
C PHE A 173 -14.90 4.65 -7.82
N PRO A 174 -15.22 5.33 -8.93
CA PRO A 174 -15.88 6.63 -8.89
C PRO A 174 -17.13 6.54 -8.01
N ASN A 175 -17.42 7.58 -7.22
CA ASN A 175 -18.69 7.71 -6.50
C ASN A 175 -19.84 7.41 -7.47
N GLY A 176 -20.40 6.21 -7.38
CA GLY A 176 -21.62 5.89 -8.07
C GLY A 176 -22.71 6.67 -7.37
N SER A 177 -23.28 7.67 -8.05
CA SER A 177 -24.47 8.41 -7.64
C SER A 177 -25.73 7.52 -7.58
N SER A 178 -25.59 6.20 -7.40
CA SER A 178 -26.69 5.25 -7.35
C SER A 178 -27.16 5.11 -5.89
N PRO A 179 -28.37 5.59 -5.57
CA PRO A 179 -28.94 5.41 -4.25
C PRO A 179 -29.19 3.91 -4.05
N GLY A 180 -28.48 3.28 -3.10
CA GLY A 180 -28.65 1.87 -2.74
C GLY A 180 -27.35 1.07 -2.63
N TYR A 181 -26.24 1.56 -3.18
CA TYR A 181 -24.92 0.96 -2.92
C TYR A 181 -24.25 1.73 -1.79
N GLY A 182 -24.19 1.11 -0.61
CA GLY A 182 -23.56 1.67 0.57
C GLY A 182 -22.10 2.07 0.32
N TYR A 183 -21.57 2.92 1.19
CA TYR A 183 -20.22 3.50 1.18
C TYR A 183 -19.05 2.49 1.27
N ASP A 184 -19.29 1.21 0.91
CA ASP A 184 -18.51 0.06 1.39
C ASP A 184 -17.87 -0.80 0.30
N THR A 185 -18.08 -0.50 -0.98
CA THR A 185 -17.43 -1.28 -2.06
C THR A 185 -16.01 -0.76 -2.33
N ARG A 186 -15.12 -0.89 -1.35
CA ARG A 186 -13.69 -0.55 -1.52
C ARG A 186 -13.03 -1.56 -2.44
N ARG A 187 -12.19 -1.09 -3.38
CA ARG A 187 -11.25 -1.97 -4.10
C ARG A 187 -10.12 -2.31 -3.15
N ARG A 188 -9.92 -3.61 -2.92
CA ARG A 188 -8.81 -4.15 -2.13
C ARG A 188 -7.70 -4.58 -3.07
N VAL A 189 -6.48 -4.16 -2.80
CA VAL A 189 -5.28 -4.67 -3.50
C VAL A 189 -4.66 -5.71 -2.59
N ILE A 190 -4.69 -6.97 -3.03
CA ILE A 190 -4.18 -8.10 -2.27
C ILE A 190 -2.99 -8.66 -3.05
N MET A 191 -1.82 -8.73 -2.41
CA MET A 191 -0.60 -9.29 -2.96
C MET A 191 -0.39 -10.69 -2.41
N TYR A 192 0.20 -11.57 -3.22
CA TYR A 192 0.40 -12.99 -2.89
C TYR A 192 1.84 -13.42 -3.11
N GLU A 193 2.29 -14.34 -2.27
CA GLU A 193 3.63 -14.92 -2.30
C GLU A 193 3.87 -15.77 -3.56
N HIS A 194 2.81 -16.36 -4.11
CA HIS A 194 2.88 -17.22 -5.30
C HIS A 194 1.97 -16.70 -6.41
N SER A 195 2.14 -17.26 -7.61
CA SER A 195 1.27 -16.94 -8.75
C SER A 195 -0.16 -17.45 -8.53
N ASN A 196 -1.09 -16.93 -9.33
CA ASN A 196 -2.51 -17.27 -9.32
C ASN A 196 -3.17 -17.13 -7.93
N PHE A 197 -2.79 -16.08 -7.19
CA PHE A 197 -3.40 -15.70 -5.91
C PHE A 197 -3.29 -16.78 -4.82
N SER A 198 -2.09 -17.33 -4.63
CA SER A 198 -1.84 -18.43 -3.70
C SER A 198 -0.67 -18.17 -2.74
N GLY A 199 -0.58 -18.98 -1.69
CA GLY A 199 0.38 -18.80 -0.60
C GLY A 199 -0.07 -17.75 0.40
N LYS A 200 0.88 -17.15 1.11
CA LYS A 200 0.62 -16.03 2.01
C LYS A 200 0.06 -14.85 1.23
N SER A 201 -0.68 -13.99 1.92
CA SER A 201 -1.21 -12.76 1.35
C SER A 201 -1.02 -11.55 2.24
N ILE A 202 -0.87 -10.38 1.62
CA ILE A 202 -0.92 -9.09 2.28
C ILE A 202 -1.90 -8.19 1.55
N GLU A 203 -2.82 -7.61 2.30
CA GLU A 203 -3.77 -6.63 1.83
C GLU A 203 -3.39 -5.25 2.36
N ILE A 204 -3.25 -4.30 1.45
CA ILE A 204 -3.05 -2.90 1.79
C ILE A 204 -4.38 -2.18 1.59
N SER A 205 -4.99 -1.81 2.72
CA SER A 205 -6.29 -1.17 2.74
C SER A 205 -6.16 0.34 2.51
N ASN A 206 -7.00 0.89 1.62
CA ASN A 206 -7.29 2.31 1.61
C ASN A 206 -8.17 2.65 2.82
N TYR A 207 -7.67 3.45 3.75
CA TYR A 207 -8.45 3.88 4.93
C TYR A 207 -9.07 5.26 4.71
N TYR A 208 -10.30 5.41 5.18
CA TYR A 208 -11.02 6.68 5.11
C TYR A 208 -10.42 7.68 6.09
N ILE A 209 -9.94 8.82 5.59
CA ILE A 209 -9.42 9.92 6.42
C ILE A 209 -10.55 10.90 6.75
N SER A 210 -11.32 11.32 5.74
CA SER A 210 -12.46 12.23 5.87
C SER A 210 -13.35 12.18 4.62
N ALA A 211 -14.46 12.92 4.60
CA ALA A 211 -15.43 12.89 3.49
C ALA A 211 -14.77 13.08 2.12
N GLY A 212 -14.76 12.00 1.32
CA GLY A 212 -14.13 11.96 0.00
C GLY A 212 -12.61 11.75 0.00
N LEU A 213 -11.93 11.88 1.13
CA LEU A 213 -10.48 11.70 1.29
C LEU A 213 -10.16 10.37 1.98
N TYR A 214 -9.44 9.52 1.27
CA TYR A 214 -8.98 8.23 1.75
C TYR A 214 -7.48 8.23 1.55
N GLY A 215 -6.77 7.74 2.55
CA GLY A 215 -5.33 7.63 2.54
C GLY A 215 -4.89 6.18 2.45
N HIS A 216 -3.59 6.05 2.30
CA HIS A 216 -2.86 4.80 2.38
C HIS A 216 -1.56 5.10 3.12
N LYS A 217 -1.03 4.11 3.84
CA LYS A 217 0.36 4.19 4.27
C LYS A 217 1.22 3.99 3.02
N ARG A 218 2.13 4.91 2.75
CA ARG A 218 3.24 4.64 1.82
C ARG A 218 4.09 3.57 2.49
N PHE A 219 4.23 2.41 1.87
CA PHE A 219 5.11 1.38 2.38
C PHE A 219 6.50 1.72 1.86
N LYS A 220 7.26 2.47 2.66
CA LYS A 220 8.66 2.77 2.35
C LYS A 220 9.49 1.49 2.29
N SER A 221 9.09 0.42 2.97
CA SER A 221 9.66 -0.90 2.73
C SER A 221 8.57 -1.96 2.90
N LEU A 222 8.61 -3.02 2.11
CA LEU A 222 7.78 -4.20 2.34
C LEU A 222 8.44 -5.15 3.35
N SER A 223 9.73 -4.99 3.62
CA SER A 223 10.40 -5.61 4.78
C SER A 223 9.86 -5.08 6.11
N SER A 224 9.23 -3.88 6.10
CA SER A 224 8.57 -3.29 7.26
C SER A 224 7.11 -3.74 7.41
N ALA A 225 6.57 -4.50 6.45
CA ALA A 225 5.34 -5.23 6.64
C ALA A 225 5.64 -6.41 7.58
N LEU A 226 5.35 -6.17 8.86
CA LEU A 226 5.82 -6.96 9.99
C LEU A 226 5.49 -8.45 9.91
N PHE A 227 6.37 -9.23 10.54
CA PHE A 227 6.47 -10.70 10.56
C PHE A 227 7.12 -11.27 9.29
N SER A 228 6.51 -11.16 8.11
CA SER A 228 7.12 -11.73 6.90
C SER A 228 7.83 -10.65 6.10
N ASN A 229 9.15 -10.72 5.95
CA ASN A 229 9.86 -9.89 4.98
C ASN A 229 9.22 -10.08 3.59
N TRP A 230 8.43 -9.11 3.12
CA TRP A 230 7.70 -9.17 1.85
C TRP A 230 8.49 -8.60 0.68
N ASN A 231 9.69 -8.04 0.92
CA ASN A 231 10.58 -7.65 -0.15
C ASN A 231 10.83 -8.87 -1.02
N ASP A 232 10.65 -8.67 -2.32
CA ASP A 232 11.01 -9.66 -3.32
C ASP A 232 10.28 -10.99 -3.13
N LYS A 233 9.02 -10.95 -2.69
CA LYS A 233 8.17 -12.15 -2.57
C LYS A 233 6.86 -12.08 -3.31
N ILE A 234 6.51 -10.91 -3.86
CA ILE A 234 5.22 -10.75 -4.52
C ILE A 234 5.30 -11.37 -5.92
N SER A 235 4.43 -12.35 -6.15
CA SER A 235 4.34 -13.11 -7.40
C SER A 235 3.00 -12.92 -8.13
N SER A 236 1.94 -12.51 -7.42
CA SER A 236 0.66 -12.11 -8.04
C SER A 236 -0.08 -11.06 -7.20
N ILE A 237 -1.00 -10.36 -7.85
CA ILE A 237 -1.77 -9.25 -7.27
C ILE A 237 -3.23 -9.41 -7.69
N ASP A 238 -4.14 -9.50 -6.74
CA ASP A 238 -5.58 -9.45 -7.01
C ASP A 238 -6.12 -8.06 -6.69
N ILE A 239 -7.16 -7.67 -7.43
CA ILE A 239 -7.95 -6.47 -7.20
C ILE A 239 -9.36 -6.95 -6.90
N VAL A 240 -9.77 -6.91 -5.63
CA VAL A 240 -11.08 -7.42 -5.20
C VAL A 240 -12.05 -6.29 -5.00
N GLN A 241 -13.25 -6.41 -5.56
CA GLN A 241 -14.35 -5.47 -5.38
C GLN A 241 -15.63 -6.25 -5.12
N SER A 242 -16.33 -5.95 -4.02
CA SER A 242 -17.58 -6.63 -3.64
C SER A 242 -17.47 -8.16 -3.70
N ASN A 243 -16.39 -8.71 -3.15
CA ASN A 243 -16.08 -10.14 -3.12
C ASN A 243 -15.83 -10.79 -4.49
N ILE A 244 -15.62 -9.98 -5.53
CA ILE A 244 -15.34 -10.43 -6.89
C ILE A 244 -13.94 -9.96 -7.28
N SER A 245 -13.08 -10.91 -7.70
CA SER A 245 -11.82 -10.60 -8.33
C SER A 245 -12.06 -9.87 -9.65
N GLN A 246 -11.42 -8.73 -9.81
CA GLN A 246 -11.39 -7.99 -11.07
C GLN A 246 -10.30 -8.53 -12.01
N VAL A 247 -9.49 -9.48 -11.52
CA VAL A 247 -8.40 -10.15 -12.23
C VAL A 247 -8.86 -11.56 -12.62
N ARG A 248 -9.91 -11.62 -13.44
CA ARG A 248 -10.54 -12.83 -13.96
C ARG A 248 -10.08 -13.13 -15.39
#